data_AF-A0A6M0LIR6-F1
#
_entry.id   AF-A0A6M0LIR6-F1
#
_cell.length_a   1.000
_cell.length_b   1.000
_cell.length_c   1.000
_cell.angle_alpha   90.00
_cell.angle_beta   90.00
_cell.angle_gamma   90.00
#
_symmetry.space_group_name_H-M   'P 1'
#
loop_
_entity.id
_entity.type
_entity.pdbx_description
1 polymer ?
#
loop_
_entity_poly.entity_id
_entity_poly.type
_entity_poly.pdbx_seq_one_letter_code
_entity_poly.pdbx_strand_id
1 'polypeptide(L)'
;MLRTEDLVRTLKKNKYVIYGAGYVADNFYKALENRDLLGKFEGFITTKGSSEAKYGWSVRAIDECNLNDELVCIAVHESITGEIETILKQSGIENYTWIYPNLYELLAGNKICTENVPIKSVLSANKNNLMIAIRYAAIEQFYGERADGYELYLAAMKLHCGIDTANKRLDSFKELIEIVEKKGYKEINPISLLENYELLDGVHRLAIAIYWGENTIDADIYKSLNGGKINIHEANGRADISELSKKLEEGILSPLKEINKRIMEKYGVKC
;
A
#
# COMPACT_ATOMS: atom_id res chain seq x y z
N MET A 1 -11.87 -6.87 -13.86
CA MET A 1 -10.76 -5.97 -13.52
C MET A 1 -9.93 -5.75 -14.77
N LEU A 2 -9.61 -4.51 -15.14
CA LEU A 2 -8.81 -4.21 -16.34
C LEU A 2 -7.35 -4.55 -16.07
N ARG A 3 -6.67 -5.16 -17.06
CA ARG A 3 -5.20 -5.30 -17.03
C ARG A 3 -4.54 -3.93 -17.19
N THR A 4 -3.31 -3.76 -16.70
CA THR A 4 -2.60 -2.47 -16.77
C THR A 4 -2.50 -1.92 -18.20
N GLU A 5 -2.23 -2.75 -19.20
CA GLU A 5 -2.17 -2.31 -20.60
C GLU A 5 -3.53 -1.85 -21.15
N ASP A 6 -4.62 -2.49 -20.71
CA ASP A 6 -5.98 -2.09 -21.07
C ASP A 6 -6.31 -0.75 -20.37
N LEU A 7 -5.95 -0.58 -19.10
CA LEU A 7 -6.10 0.67 -18.37
C LEU A 7 -5.33 1.81 -19.03
N VAL A 8 -4.05 1.62 -19.38
CA VAL A 8 -3.23 2.62 -20.07
C VAL A 8 -3.88 3.03 -21.41
N ARG A 9 -4.37 2.06 -22.20
CA ARG A 9 -5.07 2.35 -23.45
C ARG A 9 -6.35 3.15 -23.22
N THR A 10 -7.10 2.85 -22.16
CA THR A 10 -8.32 3.57 -21.79
C THR A 10 -8.02 5.00 -21.37
N LEU A 11 -7.00 5.23 -20.54
CA LEU A 11 -6.59 6.57 -20.05
C LEU A 11 -6.11 7.48 -21.19
N LYS A 12 -5.44 6.92 -22.21
CA LYS A 12 -5.01 7.69 -23.39
C LYS A 12 -6.18 8.16 -24.27
N LYS A 13 -7.31 7.44 -24.25
CA LYS A 13 -8.46 7.68 -25.14
C LYS A 13 -9.52 8.57 -24.50
N ASN A 14 -9.75 8.40 -23.20
CA ASN A 14 -10.87 8.99 -22.50
C ASN A 14 -10.39 10.08 -21.53
N LYS A 15 -11.24 11.09 -21.31
CA LYS A 15 -11.06 11.98 -20.17
C LYS A 15 -11.21 11.19 -18.88
N TYR A 16 -10.45 11.56 -17.85
CA TYR A 16 -10.52 10.86 -16.58
C TYR A 16 -10.21 11.77 -15.40
N VAL A 17 -10.76 11.39 -14.25
CA VAL A 17 -10.53 12.02 -12.95
C VAL A 17 -10.04 10.97 -11.96
N ILE A 18 -9.34 11.42 -10.92
CA ILE A 18 -8.90 10.55 -9.82
C ILE A 18 -9.83 10.76 -8.63
N TYR A 19 -10.51 9.69 -8.18
CA TYR A 19 -11.23 9.69 -6.92
C TYR A 19 -10.29 9.35 -5.78
N GLY A 20 -10.12 10.31 -4.88
CA GLY A 20 -9.19 10.26 -3.76
C GLY A 20 -8.13 11.35 -3.86
N ALA A 21 -7.73 11.89 -2.73
CA ALA A 21 -6.66 12.91 -2.62
C ALA A 21 -5.55 12.48 -1.66
N GLY A 22 -5.55 11.20 -1.26
CA GLY A 22 -4.54 10.63 -0.36
C GLY A 22 -3.41 9.94 -1.09
N TYR A 23 -2.69 9.10 -0.35
CA TYR A 23 -1.47 8.44 -0.79
C TYR A 23 -1.59 7.60 -2.09
N VAL A 24 -2.64 6.79 -2.20
CA VAL A 24 -2.85 5.96 -3.40
C VAL A 24 -3.06 6.85 -4.64
N ALA A 25 -3.77 7.98 -4.48
CA ALA A 25 -3.94 8.99 -5.52
C ALA A 25 -2.63 9.70 -5.88
N ASP A 26 -1.77 10.01 -4.89
CA ASP A 26 -0.44 10.59 -5.12
C ASP A 26 0.43 9.69 -5.99
N ASN A 27 0.49 8.41 -5.63
CA ASN A 27 1.29 7.44 -6.37
C ASN A 27 0.72 7.18 -7.76
N PHE A 28 -0.60 7.10 -7.90
CA PHE A 28 -1.22 6.96 -9.20
C PHE A 28 -0.92 8.19 -10.08
N TYR A 29 -1.05 9.40 -9.55
CA TYR A 29 -0.72 10.63 -10.27
C TYR A 29 0.75 10.65 -10.75
N LYS A 30 1.70 10.33 -9.87
CA LYS A 30 3.13 10.23 -10.26
C LYS A 30 3.36 9.15 -11.32
N ALA A 31 2.66 8.02 -11.23
CA ALA A 31 2.75 6.97 -12.24
C ALA A 31 2.22 7.44 -13.61
N LEU A 32 1.16 8.24 -13.62
CA LEU A 32 0.61 8.86 -14.82
C LEU A 32 1.58 9.89 -15.41
N GLU A 33 2.18 10.74 -14.58
CA GLU A 33 3.19 11.72 -14.98
C GLU A 33 4.40 11.05 -15.64
N ASN A 34 4.99 10.05 -14.96
CA ASN A 34 6.15 9.30 -15.46
C ASN A 34 5.89 8.55 -16.77
N ARG A 35 4.62 8.33 -17.13
CA ARG A 35 4.21 7.60 -18.34
C ARG A 35 3.60 8.50 -19.41
N ASP A 36 3.64 9.82 -19.22
CA ASP A 36 3.04 10.80 -20.12
C ASP A 36 1.54 10.50 -20.38
N LEU A 37 0.81 10.20 -19.30
CA LEU A 37 -0.62 9.87 -19.35
C LEU A 37 -1.52 11.04 -18.92
N LEU A 38 -0.94 12.14 -18.41
CA LEU A 38 -1.71 13.28 -17.89
C LEU A 38 -2.48 14.07 -18.96
N GLY A 39 -2.27 13.83 -20.26
CA GLY A 39 -2.89 14.61 -21.34
C GLY A 39 -4.42 14.58 -21.40
N LYS A 40 -5.08 13.66 -20.69
CA LYS A 40 -6.55 13.56 -20.57
C LYS A 40 -7.05 13.65 -19.12
N PHE A 41 -6.16 13.99 -18.19
CA PHE A 41 -6.48 14.14 -16.77
C PHE A 41 -7.21 15.46 -16.52
N GLU A 42 -8.35 15.41 -15.81
CA GLU A 42 -9.22 16.57 -15.55
C GLU A 42 -9.28 16.93 -14.03
N GLY A 43 -8.42 16.32 -13.21
CA GLY A 43 -8.25 16.67 -11.80
C GLY A 43 -8.70 15.61 -10.79
N PHE A 44 -8.73 16.00 -9.53
CA PHE A 44 -9.07 15.14 -8.40
C PHE A 44 -10.50 15.39 -7.91
N ILE A 45 -11.15 14.33 -7.44
CA ILE A 45 -12.44 14.39 -6.78
C ILE A 45 -12.40 13.63 -5.45
N THR A 46 -13.20 14.06 -4.48
CA THR A 46 -13.45 13.33 -3.22
C THR A 46 -14.92 13.46 -2.83
N THR A 47 -15.35 12.76 -1.78
CA THR A 47 -16.73 12.88 -1.28
C THR A 47 -17.10 14.29 -0.86
N LYS A 48 -16.14 15.09 -0.38
CA LYS A 48 -16.38 16.43 0.21
C LYS A 48 -15.59 17.56 -0.46
N GLY A 49 -14.80 17.27 -1.48
CA GLY A 49 -13.83 18.20 -2.04
C GLY A 49 -12.69 18.55 -1.07
N SER A 50 -11.87 19.52 -1.45
CA SER A 50 -10.89 20.19 -0.59
C SER A 50 -10.64 21.60 -1.11
N SER A 51 -10.43 22.55 -0.21
CA SER A 51 -9.99 23.92 -0.58
C SER A 51 -8.54 23.95 -1.06
N GLU A 52 -7.74 22.93 -0.73
CA GLU A 52 -6.35 22.83 -1.15
C GLU A 52 -6.25 22.13 -2.51
N ALA A 53 -5.55 22.78 -3.44
CA ALA A 53 -5.20 22.17 -4.72
C ALA A 53 -4.13 21.10 -4.54
N LYS A 54 -4.21 20.05 -5.36
CA LYS A 54 -3.27 18.92 -5.37
C LYS A 54 -2.54 18.86 -6.70
N TYR A 55 -1.22 19.01 -6.68
CA TYR A 55 -0.39 19.13 -7.89
C TYR A 55 -0.85 20.23 -8.86
N GLY A 56 -1.39 21.33 -8.32
CA GLY A 56 -1.96 22.42 -9.12
C GLY A 56 -3.39 22.17 -9.64
N TRP A 57 -3.99 21.01 -9.36
CA TRP A 57 -5.37 20.67 -9.72
C TRP A 57 -6.32 20.90 -8.55
N SER A 58 -7.50 21.46 -8.82
CA SER A 58 -8.56 21.55 -7.81
C SER A 58 -9.03 20.16 -7.38
N VAL A 59 -9.36 20.02 -6.09
CA VAL A 59 -9.99 18.82 -5.54
C VAL A 59 -11.48 19.11 -5.32
N ARG A 60 -12.33 18.62 -6.22
CA ARG A 60 -13.76 18.93 -6.21
C ARG A 60 -14.57 17.90 -5.43
N ALA A 61 -15.72 18.31 -4.90
CA ALA A 61 -16.67 17.36 -4.36
C ALA A 61 -17.36 16.61 -5.51
N ILE A 62 -17.69 15.33 -5.30
CA ILE A 62 -18.30 14.49 -6.33
C ILE A 62 -19.65 15.02 -6.81
N ASP A 63 -20.43 15.62 -5.91
CA ASP A 63 -21.75 16.22 -6.19
C ASP A 63 -21.66 17.53 -6.99
N GLU A 64 -20.48 18.14 -7.06
CA GLU A 64 -20.21 19.33 -7.87
C GLU A 64 -19.74 18.99 -9.30
N CYS A 65 -19.56 17.71 -9.62
CA CYS A 65 -18.97 17.27 -10.88
C CYS A 65 -20.01 16.63 -11.81
N ASN A 66 -20.00 17.03 -13.08
CA ASN A 66 -20.67 16.27 -14.14
C ASN A 66 -19.67 15.27 -14.72
N LEU A 67 -19.87 13.98 -14.46
CA LEU A 67 -18.92 12.89 -14.74
C LEU A 67 -19.45 11.88 -15.77
N ASN A 68 -20.33 12.32 -16.68
CA ASN A 68 -21.00 11.43 -17.64
C ASN A 68 -20.04 10.89 -18.72
N ASP A 69 -19.01 11.65 -19.08
CA ASP A 69 -18.08 11.31 -20.17
C ASP A 69 -16.68 10.93 -19.65
N GLU A 70 -16.41 11.16 -18.36
CA GLU A 70 -15.15 10.87 -17.69
C GLU A 70 -15.11 9.46 -17.13
N LEU A 71 -13.94 8.82 -17.21
CA LEU A 71 -13.64 7.65 -16.40
C LEU A 71 -13.24 8.09 -14.98
N VAL A 72 -13.93 7.57 -13.97
CA VAL A 72 -13.54 7.76 -12.57
C VAL A 72 -12.53 6.69 -12.14
N CYS A 73 -11.29 7.09 -11.91
CA CYS A 73 -10.24 6.21 -11.39
C CYS A 73 -10.25 6.23 -9.86
N ILE A 74 -10.78 5.17 -9.24
CA ILE A 74 -10.82 5.01 -7.79
C ILE A 74 -9.41 4.71 -7.29
N ALA A 75 -8.74 5.72 -6.71
CA ALA A 75 -7.38 5.65 -6.21
C ALA A 75 -7.37 5.70 -4.67
N VAL A 76 -7.98 4.69 -4.07
CA VAL A 76 -8.00 4.47 -2.62
C VAL A 76 -7.57 3.05 -2.26
N HIS A 77 -7.30 2.83 -0.98
CA HIS A 77 -6.95 1.52 -0.43
C HIS A 77 -8.15 0.56 -0.49
N GLU A 78 -7.89 -0.74 -0.58
CA GLU A 78 -8.92 -1.79 -0.65
C GLU A 78 -9.95 -1.68 0.50
N SER A 79 -9.47 -1.34 1.70
CA SER A 79 -10.29 -1.23 2.92
C SER A 79 -11.42 -0.20 2.86
N ILE A 80 -11.41 0.71 1.89
CA ILE A 80 -12.47 1.72 1.69
C ILE A 80 -13.07 1.68 0.28
N THR A 81 -12.63 0.76 -0.58
CA THR A 81 -13.06 0.76 -2.00
C THR A 81 -14.56 0.50 -2.15
N GLY A 82 -15.13 -0.45 -1.40
CA GLY A 82 -16.57 -0.76 -1.47
C GLY A 82 -17.47 0.40 -1.01
N GLU A 83 -17.01 1.21 -0.07
CA GLU A 83 -17.70 2.44 0.37
C GLU A 83 -17.75 3.45 -0.80
N ILE A 84 -16.62 3.65 -1.49
CA ILE A 84 -16.53 4.57 -2.63
C ILE A 84 -17.36 4.09 -3.82
N GLU A 85 -17.33 2.80 -4.14
CA GLU A 85 -18.17 2.24 -5.20
C GLU A 85 -19.67 2.43 -4.91
N THR A 86 -20.07 2.33 -3.64
CA THR A 86 -21.46 2.57 -3.24
C THR A 86 -21.85 4.03 -3.46
N ILE A 87 -20.97 4.97 -3.09
CA ILE A 87 -21.19 6.41 -3.32
C ILE A 87 -21.32 6.69 -4.82
N LEU A 88 -20.40 6.18 -5.65
CA LEU A 88 -20.43 6.40 -7.09
C LEU A 88 -21.72 5.89 -7.73
N LYS A 89 -22.18 4.68 -7.35
CA LYS A 89 -23.45 4.12 -7.82
C LYS A 89 -24.66 4.96 -7.39
N GLN A 90 -24.68 5.44 -6.14
CA GLN A 90 -25.75 6.31 -5.65
C GLN A 90 -25.78 7.66 -6.38
N SER A 91 -24.63 8.13 -6.85
CA SER A 91 -24.50 9.32 -7.70
C SER A 91 -24.78 9.04 -9.19
N GLY A 92 -25.17 7.82 -9.58
CA GLY A 92 -25.46 7.45 -10.97
C GLY A 92 -24.21 7.28 -11.85
N ILE A 93 -23.02 7.17 -11.25
CA ILE A 93 -21.76 7.03 -11.96
C ILE A 93 -21.41 5.55 -12.09
N GLU A 94 -21.48 5.04 -13.31
CA GLU A 94 -21.16 3.63 -13.62
C GLU A 94 -19.79 3.48 -14.30
N ASN A 95 -19.27 4.54 -14.91
CA ASN A 95 -17.98 4.52 -15.62
C ASN A 95 -16.81 4.75 -14.65
N TYR A 96 -16.50 3.75 -13.84
CA TYR A 96 -15.39 3.80 -12.90
C TYR A 96 -14.49 2.56 -12.93
N THR A 97 -13.25 2.71 -12.46
CA THR A 97 -12.30 1.60 -12.33
C THR A 97 -11.44 1.75 -11.08
N TRP A 98 -11.22 0.66 -10.35
CA TRP A 98 -10.31 0.64 -9.22
C TRP A 98 -8.87 0.41 -9.68
N ILE A 99 -7.99 1.35 -9.35
CA ILE A 99 -6.62 1.36 -9.90
C ILE A 99 -5.60 0.62 -9.06
N TYR A 100 -5.90 0.31 -7.79
CA TYR A 100 -4.92 -0.27 -6.86
C TYR A 100 -4.28 -1.56 -7.40
N PRO A 101 -5.03 -2.50 -8.03
CA PRO A 101 -4.45 -3.72 -8.59
C PRO A 101 -3.43 -3.46 -9.72
N ASN A 102 -3.55 -2.33 -10.43
CA ASN A 102 -2.66 -1.94 -11.52
C ASN A 102 -1.58 -0.95 -11.06
N LEU A 103 -1.64 -0.46 -9.82
CA LEU A 103 -0.82 0.66 -9.36
C LEU A 103 0.68 0.32 -9.42
N TYR A 104 1.07 -0.86 -8.96
CA TYR A 104 2.49 -1.25 -8.93
C TYR A 104 3.05 -1.50 -10.33
N GLU A 105 2.25 -2.08 -11.23
CA GLU A 105 2.65 -2.21 -12.63
C GLU A 105 2.81 -0.84 -13.29
N LEU A 106 1.97 0.13 -12.94
CA LEU A 106 2.08 1.51 -13.42
C LEU A 106 3.32 2.22 -12.84
N LEU A 107 3.59 2.07 -11.55
CA LEU A 107 4.73 2.70 -10.88
C LEU A 107 6.06 2.08 -11.27
N ALA A 108 6.15 0.75 -11.21
CA ALA A 108 7.40 0.02 -11.31
C ALA A 108 7.68 -0.48 -12.73
N GLY A 109 6.66 -0.72 -13.55
CA GLY A 109 6.84 -1.35 -14.85
C GLY A 109 6.22 -2.74 -14.86
N ASN A 110 6.48 -3.49 -15.92
CA ASN A 110 5.89 -4.81 -16.08
C ASN A 110 6.44 -5.79 -15.03
N LYS A 111 5.56 -6.67 -14.56
CA LYS A 111 5.97 -7.87 -13.81
C LYS A 111 6.93 -8.70 -14.68
N ILE A 112 8.04 -9.10 -14.10
CA ILE A 112 9.05 -9.98 -14.72
C ILE A 112 8.62 -11.43 -14.54
N CYS A 113 8.39 -11.85 -13.29
CA CYS A 113 8.08 -13.21 -12.91
C CYS A 113 7.33 -13.26 -11.58
N THR A 114 6.80 -14.44 -11.27
CA THR A 114 6.38 -14.82 -9.91
C THR A 114 7.31 -15.95 -9.47
N GLU A 115 7.98 -15.79 -8.33
CA GLU A 115 8.91 -16.80 -7.82
C GLU A 115 8.88 -16.90 -6.29
N ASN A 116 9.45 -17.98 -5.77
CA ASN A 116 9.58 -18.21 -4.34
C ASN A 116 10.93 -17.66 -3.86
N VAL A 117 10.90 -16.56 -3.12
CA VAL A 117 12.08 -15.77 -2.74
C VAL A 117 12.49 -16.08 -1.30
N PRO A 118 13.80 -16.23 -1.00
CA PRO A 118 14.27 -16.33 0.38
C PRO A 118 13.93 -15.08 1.20
N ILE A 119 13.24 -15.25 2.34
CA ILE A 119 12.86 -14.15 3.24
C ILE A 119 14.09 -13.36 3.70
N LYS A 120 15.22 -14.04 3.90
CA LYS A 120 16.51 -13.39 4.23
C LYS A 120 16.92 -12.32 3.21
N SER A 121 16.71 -12.57 1.91
CA SER A 121 17.05 -11.63 0.83
C SER A 121 16.15 -10.40 0.90
N VAL A 122 14.84 -10.62 1.11
CA VAL A 122 13.85 -9.53 1.29
C VAL A 122 14.18 -8.70 2.54
N LEU A 123 14.46 -9.35 3.67
CA LEU A 123 14.84 -8.66 4.91
C LEU A 123 16.13 -7.85 4.76
N SER A 124 17.13 -8.38 4.05
CA SER A 124 18.39 -7.67 3.80
C SER A 124 18.18 -6.38 3.01
N ALA A 125 17.34 -6.41 1.98
CA ALA A 125 16.98 -5.23 1.18
C ALA A 125 16.12 -4.22 1.95
N ASN A 126 15.38 -4.67 2.98
CA ASN A 126 14.41 -3.87 3.73
C ASN A 126 14.79 -3.72 5.21
N LYS A 127 16.07 -3.80 5.58
CA LYS A 127 16.50 -3.90 6.99
C LYS A 127 16.10 -2.72 7.89
N ASN A 128 15.87 -1.55 7.29
CA ASN A 128 15.44 -0.34 7.97
C ASN A 128 13.92 -0.13 7.93
N ASN A 129 13.16 -1.07 7.36
CA ASN A 129 11.71 -0.93 7.21
C ASN A 129 10.98 -1.44 8.46
N LEU A 130 10.69 -0.54 9.41
CA LEU A 130 10.02 -0.93 10.66
C LEU A 130 8.56 -1.34 10.46
N MET A 131 7.98 -1.16 9.26
CA MET A 131 6.63 -1.66 8.98
C MET A 131 6.50 -3.17 9.14
N ILE A 132 7.59 -3.92 9.01
CA ILE A 132 7.65 -5.35 9.30
C ILE A 132 7.52 -5.56 10.81
N ALA A 133 8.33 -4.87 11.62
CA ALA A 133 8.31 -4.97 13.07
C ALA A 133 6.98 -4.51 13.68
N ILE A 134 6.38 -3.44 13.15
CA ILE A 134 5.07 -2.94 13.57
C ILE A 134 3.99 -4.02 13.41
N ARG A 135 3.97 -4.68 12.25
CA ARG A 135 2.99 -5.74 11.97
C ARG A 135 3.29 -7.00 12.77
N TYR A 136 4.56 -7.33 12.96
CA TYR A 136 4.98 -8.42 13.83
C TYR A 136 4.47 -8.20 15.26
N ALA A 137 4.60 -6.99 15.81
CA ALA A 137 4.09 -6.65 17.14
C ALA A 137 2.56 -6.85 17.23
N ALA A 138 1.82 -6.42 16.21
CA ALA A 138 0.38 -6.64 16.17
C ALA A 138 0.01 -8.14 16.12
N ILE A 139 0.78 -8.97 15.42
CA ILE A 139 0.60 -10.44 15.44
C ILE A 139 0.87 -11.01 16.82
N GLU A 140 1.97 -10.62 17.48
CA GLU A 140 2.27 -11.05 18.86
C GLU A 140 1.13 -10.68 19.82
N GLN A 141 0.54 -9.49 19.69
CA GLN A 141 -0.60 -9.11 20.53
C GLN A 141 -1.86 -9.90 20.17
N PHE A 142 -2.08 -10.22 18.90
CA PHE A 142 -3.20 -11.07 18.47
C PHE A 142 -3.17 -12.43 19.17
N TYR A 143 -1.98 -13.01 19.37
CA TYR A 143 -1.79 -14.27 20.08
C TYR A 143 -1.56 -14.13 21.59
N GLY A 144 -1.63 -12.91 22.14
CA GLY A 144 -1.47 -12.66 23.58
C GLY A 144 -0.03 -12.71 24.11
N GLU A 145 0.97 -12.68 23.23
CA GLU A 145 2.40 -12.69 23.58
C GLU A 145 2.89 -11.31 24.06
N ARG A 146 2.13 -10.25 23.78
CA ARG A 146 2.37 -8.88 24.24
C ARG A 146 1.07 -8.07 24.34
N ALA A 147 1.12 -6.93 25.03
CA ALA A 147 -0.06 -6.10 25.30
C ALA A 147 -0.13 -4.78 24.51
N ASP A 148 0.96 -4.36 23.86
CA ASP A 148 1.17 -3.03 23.27
C ASP A 148 1.26 -3.03 21.72
N GLY A 149 1.29 -4.19 21.06
CA GLY A 149 1.46 -4.31 19.61
C GLY A 149 0.44 -3.53 18.74
N TYR A 150 -0.82 -3.47 19.14
CA TYR A 150 -1.88 -2.71 18.48
C TYR A 150 -1.69 -1.21 18.66
N GLU A 151 -1.22 -0.76 19.82
CA GLU A 151 -0.89 0.64 20.05
C GLU A 151 0.25 1.07 19.13
N LEU A 152 1.32 0.27 19.04
CA LEU A 152 2.44 0.51 18.12
C LEU A 152 1.96 0.57 16.66
N TYR A 153 1.04 -0.33 16.27
CA TYR A 153 0.43 -0.34 14.94
C TYR A 153 -0.36 0.93 14.64
N LEU A 154 -1.26 1.32 15.54
CA LEU A 154 -2.10 2.51 15.37
C LEU A 154 -1.25 3.78 15.37
N ALA A 155 -0.24 3.88 16.23
CA ALA A 155 0.69 5.00 16.26
C ALA A 155 1.37 5.22 14.90
N ALA A 156 1.86 4.14 14.28
CA ALA A 156 2.47 4.20 12.96
C ALA A 156 1.43 4.52 11.85
N MET A 157 0.26 3.87 11.86
CA MET A 157 -0.76 4.11 10.83
C MET A 157 -1.30 5.54 10.83
N LYS A 158 -1.44 6.15 12.00
CA LYS A 158 -1.93 7.53 12.17
C LYS A 158 -1.00 8.59 11.56
N LEU A 159 0.24 8.24 11.25
CA LEU A 159 1.15 9.14 10.53
C LEU A 159 0.69 9.41 9.09
N HIS A 160 -0.17 8.55 8.51
CA HIS A 160 -0.60 8.64 7.11
C HIS A 160 -2.11 8.74 6.93
N CYS A 161 -2.88 8.53 8.00
CA CYS A 161 -4.34 8.54 7.93
C CYS A 161 -4.98 8.89 9.27
N GLY A 162 -6.28 9.20 9.25
CA GLY A 162 -7.06 9.40 10.46
C GLY A 162 -7.22 8.11 11.28
N ILE A 163 -7.54 8.26 12.58
CA ILE A 163 -7.70 7.14 13.53
C ILE A 163 -8.71 6.09 13.05
N ASP A 164 -9.84 6.50 12.47
CA ASP A 164 -10.86 5.57 11.99
C ASP A 164 -10.32 4.67 10.86
N THR A 165 -9.52 5.24 9.96
CA THR A 165 -8.87 4.47 8.88
C THR A 165 -7.78 3.57 9.44
N ALA A 166 -7.03 4.04 10.44
CA ALA A 166 -6.02 3.23 11.12
C ALA A 166 -6.65 2.01 11.82
N ASN A 167 -7.78 2.18 12.49
CA ASN A 167 -8.54 1.10 13.12
C ASN A 167 -9.08 0.10 12.08
N LYS A 168 -9.75 0.58 11.02
CA LYS A 168 -10.19 -0.29 9.92
C LYS A 168 -9.05 -1.14 9.36
N ARG A 169 -7.86 -0.55 9.18
CA ARG A 169 -6.67 -1.27 8.70
C ARG A 169 -6.12 -2.26 9.71
N LEU A 170 -6.22 -2.00 11.00
CA LEU A 170 -5.85 -2.95 12.04
C LEU A 170 -6.80 -4.15 12.01
N ASP A 171 -8.11 -3.90 11.93
CA ASP A 171 -9.10 -4.97 11.93
C ASP A 171 -9.00 -5.83 10.66
N SER A 172 -8.82 -5.24 9.48
CA SER A 172 -8.51 -6.01 8.26
C SER A 172 -7.23 -6.83 8.38
N PHE A 173 -6.22 -6.35 9.12
CA PHE A 173 -5.00 -7.11 9.34
C PHE A 173 -5.24 -8.30 10.29
N LYS A 174 -6.07 -8.14 11.34
CA LYS A 174 -6.48 -9.26 12.20
C LYS A 174 -7.27 -10.32 11.43
N GLU A 175 -8.19 -9.90 10.57
CA GLU A 175 -8.94 -10.82 9.69
C GLU A 175 -8.00 -11.61 8.79
N LEU A 176 -6.96 -10.97 8.24
CA LEU A 176 -5.94 -11.67 7.46
C LEU A 176 -5.20 -12.73 8.29
N ILE A 177 -4.81 -12.41 9.53
CA ILE A 177 -4.17 -13.37 10.44
C ILE A 177 -5.07 -14.61 10.64
N GLU A 178 -6.37 -14.41 10.90
CA GLU A 178 -7.33 -15.50 11.03
C GLU A 178 -7.49 -16.33 9.75
N ILE A 179 -7.50 -15.69 8.58
CA ILE A 179 -7.60 -16.39 7.29
C ILE A 179 -6.39 -17.29 7.08
N VAL A 180 -5.18 -16.79 7.38
CA VAL A 180 -3.94 -17.56 7.27
C VAL A 180 -3.93 -18.72 8.26
N GLU A 181 -4.40 -18.52 9.49
CA GLU A 181 -4.50 -19.59 10.48
C GLU A 181 -5.45 -20.71 10.02
N LYS A 182 -6.59 -20.37 9.41
CA LYS A 182 -7.60 -21.33 8.96
C LYS A 182 -7.21 -22.06 7.66
N LYS A 183 -6.57 -21.37 6.71
CA LYS A 183 -6.33 -21.89 5.35
C LYS A 183 -4.87 -22.27 5.09
N GLY A 184 -3.96 -21.86 5.97
CA GLY A 184 -2.52 -21.96 5.76
C GLY A 184 -1.97 -20.79 4.96
N TYR A 185 -0.66 -20.60 5.12
CA TYR A 185 0.09 -19.49 4.53
C TYR A 185 0.11 -19.50 3.00
N LYS A 186 0.15 -20.69 2.37
CA LYS A 186 0.27 -20.83 0.90
C LYS A 186 -0.95 -20.36 0.10
N GLU A 187 -2.07 -20.08 0.77
CA GLU A 187 -3.31 -19.62 0.13
C GLU A 187 -3.39 -18.07 0.05
N ILE A 188 -2.33 -17.35 0.45
CA ILE A 188 -2.28 -15.89 0.33
C ILE A 188 -1.65 -15.45 -0.99
N ASN A 189 -2.08 -14.28 -1.47
CA ASN A 189 -1.52 -13.68 -2.68
C ASN A 189 -0.01 -13.41 -2.53
N PRO A 190 0.80 -13.54 -3.60
CA PRO A 190 2.23 -13.17 -3.60
C PRO A 190 2.46 -11.72 -3.15
N ILE A 191 3.58 -11.47 -2.47
CA ILE A 191 4.02 -10.08 -2.18
C ILE A 191 4.54 -9.41 -3.45
N SER A 192 4.70 -8.10 -3.44
CA SER A 192 5.25 -7.37 -4.61
C SER A 192 6.63 -6.82 -4.27
N LEU A 193 7.63 -7.17 -5.07
CA LEU A 193 9.02 -6.77 -4.88
C LEU A 193 9.57 -6.10 -6.14
N LEU A 194 10.52 -5.19 -5.96
CA LEU A 194 11.43 -4.81 -7.04
C LEU A 194 12.46 -5.92 -7.29
N GLU A 195 13.12 -5.87 -8.45
CA GLU A 195 14.20 -6.79 -8.82
C GLU A 195 15.40 -6.80 -7.84
N ASN A 196 15.52 -5.77 -7.00
CA ASN A 196 16.50 -5.68 -5.91
C ASN A 196 15.95 -6.17 -4.54
N TYR A 197 14.77 -6.81 -4.53
CA TYR A 197 14.03 -7.29 -3.36
C TYR A 197 13.51 -6.20 -2.40
N GLU A 198 13.52 -4.92 -2.78
CA GLU A 198 12.82 -3.89 -2.01
C GLU A 198 11.29 -4.10 -2.10
N LEU A 199 10.60 -3.93 -0.97
CA LEU A 199 9.16 -4.14 -0.88
C LEU A 199 8.37 -3.02 -1.58
N LEU A 200 7.47 -3.42 -2.47
CA LEU A 200 6.44 -2.56 -3.05
C LEU A 200 5.11 -2.68 -2.27
N ASP A 201 4.72 -3.93 -1.97
CA ASP A 201 3.52 -4.29 -1.23
C ASP A 201 3.66 -5.65 -0.55
N GLY A 202 2.73 -5.98 0.34
CA GLY A 202 2.63 -7.30 0.95
C GLY A 202 3.44 -7.44 2.24
N VAL A 203 3.89 -6.33 2.84
CA VAL A 203 4.58 -6.31 4.14
C VAL A 203 3.78 -7.00 5.25
N HIS A 204 2.45 -6.99 5.18
CA HIS A 204 1.57 -7.70 6.10
C HIS A 204 1.67 -9.22 5.96
N ARG A 205 1.71 -9.72 4.72
CA ARG A 205 1.94 -11.13 4.42
C ARG A 205 3.36 -11.56 4.78
N LEU A 206 4.35 -10.71 4.52
CA LEU A 206 5.73 -10.95 4.94
C LEU A 206 5.86 -11.06 6.46
N ALA A 207 5.24 -10.15 7.23
CA ALA A 207 5.27 -10.20 8.69
C ALA A 207 4.65 -11.50 9.24
N ILE A 208 3.54 -11.95 8.65
CA ILE A 208 2.93 -13.26 8.92
C ILE A 208 3.96 -14.38 8.61
N ALA A 209 4.52 -14.43 7.41
CA ALA A 209 5.52 -15.46 7.04
C ALA A 209 6.66 -15.57 8.06
N ILE A 210 7.18 -14.41 8.50
CA ILE A 210 8.26 -14.31 9.49
C ILE A 210 7.82 -14.84 10.85
N TYR A 211 6.61 -14.51 11.29
CA TYR A 211 6.06 -14.98 12.57
C TYR A 211 5.96 -16.52 12.58
N TRP A 212 5.39 -17.10 11.52
CA TRP A 212 5.29 -18.56 11.36
C TRP A 212 6.63 -19.27 11.08
N GLY A 213 7.73 -18.52 10.88
CA GLY A 213 9.05 -19.09 10.70
C GLY A 213 9.30 -19.66 9.31
N GLU A 214 8.58 -19.17 8.30
CA GLU A 214 8.83 -19.51 6.90
C GLU A 214 10.23 -19.06 6.49
N ASN A 215 10.86 -19.78 5.56
CA ASN A 215 12.18 -19.40 5.01
C ASN A 215 12.06 -18.68 3.67
N THR A 216 10.91 -18.79 3.03
CA THR A 216 10.66 -18.32 1.67
C THR A 216 9.24 -17.75 1.55
N ILE A 217 9.03 -16.87 0.56
CA ILE A 217 7.75 -16.22 0.28
C ILE A 217 7.53 -16.11 -1.22
N ASP A 218 6.31 -16.39 -1.69
CA ASP A 218 5.96 -16.15 -3.08
C ASP A 218 5.88 -14.64 -3.36
N ALA A 219 6.55 -14.21 -4.42
CA ALA A 219 6.67 -12.80 -4.78
C ALA A 219 6.52 -12.58 -6.27
N ASP A 220 5.75 -11.54 -6.62
CA ASP A 220 5.73 -10.92 -7.93
C ASP A 220 6.89 -9.92 -8.03
N ILE A 221 7.83 -10.18 -8.95
CA ILE A 221 9.02 -9.36 -9.15
C ILE A 221 8.79 -8.36 -10.28
N TYR A 222 9.01 -7.09 -9.99
CA TYR A 222 8.87 -5.98 -10.93
C TYR A 222 10.24 -5.40 -11.28
N LYS A 223 10.44 -5.11 -12.57
CA LYS A 223 11.60 -4.35 -13.02
C LYS A 223 11.52 -2.94 -12.44
N SER A 224 12.64 -2.27 -12.14
CA SER A 224 12.56 -0.86 -11.76
C SER A 224 12.54 0.04 -12.99
N LEU A 225 11.49 0.86 -13.15
CA LEU A 225 11.53 2.03 -14.03
C LEU A 225 12.47 3.07 -13.39
N ASN A 226 13.53 3.46 -14.11
CA ASN A 226 14.48 4.54 -13.76
C ASN A 226 15.51 4.23 -12.65
N GLY A 227 16.09 3.02 -12.63
CA GLY A 227 17.32 2.77 -11.86
C GLY A 227 17.15 2.75 -10.34
N GLY A 228 15.99 2.30 -9.85
CA GLY A 228 15.83 1.87 -8.45
C GLY A 228 15.22 2.89 -7.48
N LYS A 229 14.74 4.05 -7.93
CA LYS A 229 14.17 5.07 -7.02
C LYS A 229 12.67 5.28 -7.21
N ILE A 230 11.89 4.23 -6.94
CA ILE A 230 10.46 4.43 -6.71
C ILE A 230 10.30 4.80 -5.24
N ASN A 231 10.03 6.07 -4.99
CA ASN A 231 9.74 6.59 -3.65
C ASN A 231 8.32 6.16 -3.21
N ILE A 232 8.15 4.87 -2.90
CA ILE A 232 6.96 4.33 -2.25
C ILE A 232 7.11 4.53 -0.74
N HIS A 233 6.99 5.79 -0.30
CA HIS A 233 6.98 6.11 1.13
C HIS A 233 5.59 5.86 1.72
N GLU A 234 5.51 4.84 2.57
CA GLU A 234 4.55 4.69 3.68
C GLU A 234 3.20 3.96 3.49
N ALA A 235 2.61 3.65 4.66
CA ALA A 235 1.54 2.70 5.03
C ALA A 235 1.77 1.21 4.71
N ASN A 236 2.09 0.84 3.47
CA ASN A 236 2.13 -0.58 3.03
C ASN A 236 3.46 -1.03 2.40
N GLY A 237 4.37 -0.12 2.04
CA GLY A 237 5.63 -0.47 1.36
C GLY A 237 6.87 -0.26 2.22
N ARG A 238 7.13 0.97 2.66
CA ARG A 238 8.38 1.35 3.33
C ARG A 238 8.14 2.47 4.34
N ALA A 239 8.51 2.25 5.61
CA ALA A 239 8.70 3.33 6.59
C ALA A 239 10.09 3.14 7.20
N ASP A 240 11.03 3.96 6.74
CA ASP A 240 12.42 3.87 7.15
C ASP A 240 12.56 4.35 8.61
N ILE A 241 13.44 3.72 9.39
CA ILE A 241 13.78 4.13 10.76
C ILE A 241 14.05 5.63 10.85
N SER A 242 14.75 6.21 9.88
CA SER A 242 15.11 7.64 9.84
C SER A 242 13.90 8.57 9.65
N GLU A 243 12.83 8.08 9.05
CA GLU A 243 11.58 8.82 8.87
C GLU A 243 10.70 8.69 10.10
N LEU A 244 10.52 7.46 10.60
CA LEU A 244 9.72 7.19 11.79
C LEU A 244 10.32 7.82 13.05
N SER A 245 11.64 7.87 13.18
CA SER A 245 12.32 8.52 14.31
C SER A 245 12.09 10.03 14.41
N LYS A 246 11.63 10.67 13.33
CA LYS A 246 11.26 12.09 13.35
C LYS A 246 9.80 12.31 13.76
N LYS A 247 8.96 11.28 13.63
CA LYS A 247 7.51 11.36 13.76
C LYS A 247 6.95 10.63 14.99
N LEU A 248 7.68 9.64 15.50
CA LEU A 248 7.28 8.82 16.65
C LEU A 248 8.16 9.10 17.87
N GLU A 249 7.54 9.03 19.04
CA GLU A 249 8.23 9.14 20.32
C GLU A 249 9.12 7.92 20.60
N GLU A 250 10.19 8.10 21.38
CA GLU A 250 11.15 7.02 21.66
C GLU A 250 10.50 5.82 22.35
N GLY A 251 9.44 6.04 23.15
CA GLY A 251 8.67 4.98 23.79
C GLY A 251 7.98 4.01 22.80
N ILE A 252 7.63 4.48 21.61
CA ILE A 252 7.09 3.67 20.51
C ILE A 252 8.24 3.10 19.66
N LEU A 253 9.27 3.90 19.42
CA LEU A 253 10.33 3.55 18.49
C LEU A 253 11.28 2.47 19.03
N SER A 254 11.63 2.53 20.32
CA SER A 254 12.57 1.59 20.95
C SER A 254 12.08 0.13 20.88
N PRO A 255 10.83 -0.20 21.27
CA PRO A 255 10.29 -1.55 21.09
C PRO A 255 10.34 -2.02 19.64
N LEU A 256 10.03 -1.15 18.67
CA LEU A 256 10.05 -1.50 17.25
C LEU A 256 11.45 -1.82 16.74
N LYS A 257 12.48 -1.07 17.17
CA LYS A 257 13.89 -1.35 16.84
C LYS A 257 14.32 -2.70 17.42
N GLU A 258 13.91 -3.03 18.63
CA GLU A 258 14.22 -4.30 19.28
C GLU A 258 13.58 -5.49 18.54
N ILE A 259 12.29 -5.37 18.21
CA ILE A 259 11.57 -6.38 17.41
C ILE A 259 12.24 -6.57 16.06
N ASN A 260 12.59 -5.47 15.37
CA ASN A 260 13.28 -5.54 14.09
C ASN A 260 14.62 -6.26 14.21
N LYS A 261 15.42 -5.93 15.24
CA LYS A 261 16.68 -6.61 15.51
C LYS A 261 16.49 -8.12 15.72
N ARG A 262 15.52 -8.53 16.53
CA ARG A 262 15.18 -9.94 16.77
C ARG A 262 14.79 -10.67 15.48
N ILE A 263 14.01 -10.03 14.62
CA ILE A 263 13.64 -10.57 13.30
C ILE A 263 14.89 -10.75 12.43
N MET A 264 15.76 -9.74 12.34
CA MET A 264 16.98 -9.82 11.53
C MET A 264 17.92 -10.93 12.02
N GLU A 265 18.10 -11.06 13.34
CA GLU A 265 18.91 -12.09 13.97
C GLU A 265 18.37 -13.51 13.68
N LYS A 266 17.06 -13.71 13.76
CA LYS A 266 16.39 -14.99 13.42
C LYS A 266 16.73 -15.48 12.01
N TYR A 267 16.91 -14.57 11.06
CA TYR A 267 17.23 -14.88 9.66
C TYR A 267 18.72 -14.67 9.29
N GLY A 268 19.57 -14.36 10.27
CA GLY A 268 21.00 -14.13 10.05
C GLY A 268 21.30 -12.94 9.13
N VAL A 269 20.49 -11.87 9.23
CA VAL A 269 20.69 -10.57 8.58
C VAL A 269 21.45 -9.66 9.54
N LYS A 270 22.51 -9.00 9.06
CA LYS A 270 23.29 -8.06 9.87
C LYS A 270 22.61 -6.68 9.90
N CYS A 271 22.23 -6.22 11.09
CA CYS A 271 21.72 -4.87 11.32
C CYS A 271 22.80 -3.82 11.06
#